data_AF-A0A967YB72-F1
#
_entry.id   AF-A0A967YB72-F1
#
_cell.length_a   1.000
_cell.length_b   1.000
_cell.length_c   1.000
_cell.angle_alpha   90.00
_cell.angle_beta   90.00
_cell.angle_gamma   90.00
#
_symmetry.space_group_name_H-M   'P 1'
#
loop_
_entity.id
_entity.type
_entity.pdbx_description
1 polymer ?
#
loop_
_entity_poly.entity_id
_entity_poly.type
_entity_poly.pdbx_seq_one_letter_code
_entity_poly.pdbx_strand_id
1 'polypeptide(L)'
;MNAIYQKIKQKFLPKVLTLKFRLMLLITVVLLIVVGGPLYFLVYQLDKNYQEFSVDMIETTSQAVYQSVYEGFMQNDWESIQRNLELLSLEPNIEHLRIYRPSGEILYSSNPNEVNKNIFKLGDPVFQNPSDTAEQEAFKRVGNAYSHQHLIYVQKECLPCHANQGSIIGIMDVKVELSQSEYIYSSIKQLTIISAILIVVFLWIILNLL
;
A
#
# COMPACT_ATOMS: atom_id res chain seq x y z
N MET A 1 7.99 2.44 57.27
CA MET A 1 7.78 2.03 55.86
C MET A 1 7.24 0.61 55.66
N ASN A 2 7.37 -0.34 56.60
CA ASN A 2 6.90 -1.74 56.40
C ASN A 2 5.40 -2.00 56.62
N ALA A 3 4.68 -1.15 57.36
CA ALA A 3 3.26 -1.40 57.69
C ALA A 3 2.28 -1.10 56.54
N ILE A 4 2.64 -0.20 55.62
CA ILE A 4 1.80 0.15 54.45
C ILE A 4 1.92 -0.94 53.38
N TYR A 5 3.12 -1.52 53.21
CA TYR A 5 3.37 -2.59 52.22
C TYR A 5 2.64 -3.89 52.58
N GLN A 6 2.55 -4.23 53.88
CA GLN A 6 1.79 -5.41 54.32
C GLN A 6 0.27 -5.25 54.14
N LYS A 7 -0.29 -4.06 54.37
CA LYS A 7 -1.73 -3.80 54.20
C LYS A 7 -2.18 -3.87 52.73
N ILE A 8 -1.33 -3.48 51.78
CA ILE A 8 -1.62 -3.58 50.34
C ILE A 8 -1.58 -5.04 49.90
N LYS A 9 -0.58 -5.81 50.38
CA LYS A 9 -0.43 -7.23 50.07
C LYS A 9 -1.60 -8.06 50.62
N GLN A 10 -2.06 -7.82 51.83
CA GLN A 10 -3.11 -8.62 52.47
C GLN A 10 -4.53 -8.33 51.98
N LYS A 11 -4.80 -7.17 51.37
CA LYS A 11 -6.13 -6.80 50.86
C LYS A 11 -6.35 -7.22 49.40
N PHE A 12 -5.30 -7.35 48.60
CA PHE A 12 -5.38 -7.79 47.20
C PHE A 12 -5.16 -9.31 47.01
N LEU A 13 -4.46 -10.00 47.92
CA LEU A 13 -4.18 -11.44 47.77
C LEU A 13 -5.31 -12.43 48.10
N PRO A 14 -6.29 -12.20 48.99
CA PRO A 14 -7.28 -13.25 49.29
C PRO A 14 -8.39 -13.34 48.23
N LYS A 15 -8.53 -12.35 47.34
CA LYS A 15 -9.54 -12.39 46.27
C LYS A 15 -9.14 -13.28 45.08
N VAL A 16 -7.84 -13.45 44.85
CA VAL A 16 -7.28 -14.29 43.75
C VAL A 16 -7.22 -15.79 44.06
N LEU A 17 -7.67 -16.21 45.25
CA LEU A 17 -7.59 -17.60 45.74
C LEU A 17 -8.95 -18.32 45.82
N THR A 18 -10.04 -17.69 45.37
CA THR A 18 -11.34 -18.38 45.28
C THR A 18 -11.42 -19.21 43.99
N LEU A 19 -11.97 -20.42 44.07
CA LEU A 19 -12.17 -21.34 42.92
C LEU A 19 -12.84 -20.62 41.73
N LYS A 20 -13.78 -19.71 42.03
CA LYS A 20 -14.48 -18.87 41.05
C LYS A 20 -13.53 -17.97 40.25
N PHE A 21 -12.54 -17.34 40.90
CA PHE A 21 -11.58 -16.48 40.22
C PHE A 21 -10.65 -17.26 39.29
N ARG A 22 -10.16 -18.43 39.73
CA ARG A 22 -9.34 -19.33 38.89
C ARG A 22 -10.11 -19.80 37.66
N LEU A 23 -11.38 -20.17 37.83
CA LEU A 23 -12.25 -20.59 36.72
C LEU A 23 -12.50 -19.44 35.73
N MET A 24 -12.83 -18.25 36.21
CA MET A 24 -13.04 -17.03 35.40
C MET A 24 -11.81 -16.66 34.58
N LEU A 25 -10.63 -16.72 35.20
CA LEU A 25 -9.37 -16.41 34.53
C LEU A 25 -9.08 -17.43 33.42
N LEU A 26 -9.29 -18.73 33.68
CA LEU A 26 -9.09 -19.78 32.70
C LEU A 26 -10.02 -19.60 31.49
N ILE A 27 -11.31 -19.35 31.73
CA ILE A 27 -12.28 -19.12 30.65
C ILE A 27 -11.91 -17.89 29.83
N THR A 28 -11.49 -16.79 30.47
CA THR A 28 -11.06 -15.57 29.78
C THR A 28 -9.85 -15.84 28.88
N VAL A 29 -8.87 -16.60 29.35
CA VAL A 29 -7.69 -16.98 28.57
C VAL A 29 -8.08 -17.85 27.38
N VAL A 30 -8.94 -18.86 27.59
CA VAL A 30 -9.43 -19.72 26.50
C VAL A 30 -10.17 -18.89 25.45
N LEU A 31 -11.01 -17.95 25.88
CA LEU A 31 -11.80 -17.10 24.98
C LEU A 31 -10.90 -16.16 24.16
N LEU A 32 -9.87 -15.59 24.77
CA LEU A 32 -8.87 -14.79 24.05
C LEU A 32 -8.12 -15.62 23.00
N ILE A 33 -7.82 -16.88 23.28
CA ILE A 33 -7.15 -17.77 22.30
C ILE A 33 -8.11 -18.13 21.16
N VAL A 34 -9.33 -18.55 21.50
CA VAL A 34 -10.32 -19.06 20.53
C VAL A 34 -10.86 -17.94 19.63
N VAL A 35 -11.05 -16.72 20.14
CA VAL A 35 -11.53 -15.58 19.35
C VAL A 35 -10.37 -14.75 18.80
N GLY A 36 -9.38 -14.44 19.65
CA GLY A 36 -8.27 -13.57 19.29
C GLY A 36 -7.32 -14.20 18.27
N GLY A 37 -7.10 -15.52 18.33
CA GLY A 37 -6.26 -16.22 17.35
C GLY A 37 -6.79 -16.09 15.92
N PRO A 38 -8.03 -16.54 15.63
CA PRO A 38 -8.65 -16.38 14.31
C PRO A 38 -8.79 -14.93 13.88
N LEU A 39 -9.14 -14.01 14.80
CA LEU A 39 -9.21 -12.59 14.49
C LEU A 39 -7.86 -12.04 14.02
N TYR A 40 -6.79 -12.33 14.76
CA TYR A 40 -5.43 -11.91 14.39
C TYR A 40 -5.05 -12.46 13.02
N PHE A 41 -5.30 -13.75 12.77
CA PHE A 41 -5.04 -14.37 11.47
C PHE A 41 -5.86 -13.72 10.35
N LEU A 42 -7.14 -13.42 10.58
CA LEU A 42 -8.01 -12.78 9.59
C LEU A 42 -7.53 -11.38 9.24
N VAL A 43 -7.19 -10.56 10.24
CA VAL A 43 -6.66 -9.21 10.01
C VAL A 43 -5.32 -9.27 9.28
N TYR A 44 -4.44 -10.19 9.66
CA TYR A 44 -3.17 -10.40 8.97
C TYR A 44 -3.38 -10.76 7.49
N GLN A 45 -4.30 -11.69 7.19
CA GLN A 45 -4.62 -12.07 5.82
C GLN A 45 -5.26 -10.92 5.03
N LEU A 46 -6.13 -10.14 5.67
CA LEU A 46 -6.74 -8.96 5.06
C LEU A 46 -5.68 -7.91 4.70
N ASP A 47 -4.75 -7.63 5.61
CA ASP A 47 -3.64 -6.69 5.40
C ASP A 47 -2.75 -7.16 4.24
N LYS A 48 -2.39 -8.46 4.21
CA LYS A 48 -1.58 -9.05 3.14
C LYS A 48 -2.27 -9.00 1.78
N ASN A 49 -3.51 -9.46 1.71
CA ASN A 49 -4.31 -9.46 0.49
C ASN A 49 -4.52 -8.05 -0.05
N TYR A 50 -4.72 -7.06 0.83
CA TYR A 50 -4.88 -5.67 0.41
C TYR A 50 -3.58 -5.08 -0.17
N GLN A 51 -2.42 -5.41 0.40
CA GLN A 51 -1.13 -4.98 -0.15
C GLN A 51 -0.85 -5.62 -1.52
N GLU A 52 -1.06 -6.94 -1.66
CA GLU A 52 -0.88 -7.64 -2.94
C GLU A 52 -1.82 -7.10 -4.01
N PHE A 53 -3.11 -6.95 -3.68
CA PHE A 53 -4.10 -6.34 -4.58
C PHE A 53 -3.69 -4.94 -5.04
N SER A 54 -3.14 -4.11 -4.14
CA SER A 54 -2.71 -2.76 -4.48
C SER A 54 -1.52 -2.75 -5.44
N VAL A 55 -0.56 -3.68 -5.26
CA VAL A 55 0.60 -3.85 -6.14
C VAL A 55 0.16 -4.36 -7.52
N ASP A 56 -0.66 -5.41 -7.57
CA ASP A 56 -1.15 -5.97 -8.84
C ASP A 56 -1.98 -4.95 -9.63
N MET A 57 -2.78 -4.14 -8.93
CA MET A 57 -3.58 -3.09 -9.54
C MET A 57 -2.69 -2.02 -10.19
N ILE A 58 -1.68 -1.51 -9.49
CA ILE A 58 -0.79 -0.48 -10.04
C ILE A 58 0.09 -1.05 -11.17
N GLU A 59 0.55 -2.29 -11.05
CA GLU A 59 1.29 -2.98 -12.12
C GLU A 59 0.44 -3.10 -13.38
N THR A 60 -0.79 -3.63 -13.26
CA THR A 60 -1.73 -3.78 -14.37
C THR A 60 -2.07 -2.42 -14.99
N THR A 61 -2.30 -1.40 -14.16
CA THR A 61 -2.57 -0.03 -14.63
C THR A 61 -1.38 0.51 -15.42
N SER A 62 -0.17 0.32 -14.91
CA SER A 62 1.07 0.72 -15.58
C SER A 62 1.25 0.01 -16.91
N GLN A 63 1.01 -1.30 -16.97
CA GLN A 63 1.08 -2.06 -18.23
C GLN A 63 0.04 -1.55 -19.25
N ALA A 64 -1.17 -1.22 -18.81
CA ALA A 64 -2.19 -0.64 -19.69
C ALA A 64 -1.79 0.74 -20.22
N VAL A 65 -1.22 1.61 -19.36
CA VAL A 65 -0.68 2.91 -19.78
C VAL A 65 0.45 2.70 -20.80
N TYR A 66 1.41 1.81 -20.52
CA TYR A 66 2.50 1.49 -21.44
C TYR A 66 1.97 1.04 -22.81
N GLN A 67 1.01 0.11 -22.81
CA GLN A 67 0.41 -0.41 -24.04
C GLN A 67 -0.29 0.70 -24.85
N SER A 68 -0.92 1.68 -24.18
CA SER A 68 -1.60 2.80 -24.85
C SER A 68 -0.65 3.77 -25.55
N VAL A 69 0.60 3.89 -25.08
CA VAL A 69 1.61 4.78 -25.67
C VAL A 69 2.59 4.04 -26.58
N TYR A 70 2.58 2.71 -26.55
CA TYR A 70 3.51 1.86 -27.31
C TYR A 70 3.51 2.15 -28.81
N GLU A 71 2.33 2.26 -29.42
CA GLU A 71 2.21 2.59 -30.85
C GLU A 71 2.79 3.97 -31.17
N GLY A 72 2.60 4.94 -30.28
CA GLY A 72 3.17 6.28 -30.39
C GLY A 72 4.70 6.26 -30.37
N PHE A 73 5.31 5.40 -29.55
CA PHE A 73 6.76 5.20 -29.57
C PHE A 73 7.25 4.61 -30.89
N MET A 74 6.55 3.60 -31.43
CA MET A 74 6.95 2.95 -32.69
C MET A 74 6.83 3.88 -33.89
N GLN A 75 5.85 4.78 -33.88
CA GLN A 75 5.61 5.74 -34.96
C GLN A 75 6.34 7.06 -34.77
N ASN A 76 7.06 7.24 -33.66
CA ASN A 76 7.72 8.50 -33.32
C ASN A 76 6.69 9.67 -33.27
N ASP A 77 5.48 9.37 -32.81
CA ASP A 77 4.34 10.30 -32.72
C ASP A 77 4.19 10.84 -31.29
N TRP A 78 4.87 11.94 -31.04
CA TRP A 78 4.93 12.61 -29.75
C TRP A 78 3.58 13.19 -29.32
N GLU A 79 2.77 13.63 -30.29
CA GLU A 79 1.47 14.23 -30.02
C GLU A 79 0.49 13.17 -29.54
N SER A 80 0.52 11.98 -30.16
CA SER A 80 -0.27 10.83 -29.72
C SER A 80 0.09 10.38 -28.31
N ILE A 81 1.39 10.27 -27.98
CA ILE A 81 1.84 9.89 -26.62
C ILE A 81 1.32 10.90 -25.59
N GLN A 82 1.56 12.20 -25.81
CA GLN A 82 1.15 13.25 -24.89
C GLN A 82 -0.37 13.26 -24.70
N ARG A 83 -1.14 13.18 -25.79
CA ARG A 83 -2.61 13.15 -25.76
C ARG A 83 -3.13 11.93 -25.00
N ASN A 84 -2.54 10.75 -25.21
CA ASN A 84 -2.97 9.54 -24.51
C ASN A 84 -2.70 9.64 -23.00
N LEU A 85 -1.55 10.19 -22.58
CA LEU A 85 -1.27 10.40 -21.15
C LEU A 85 -2.24 11.41 -20.51
N GLU A 86 -2.55 12.51 -21.21
CA GLU A 86 -3.54 13.48 -20.74
C GLU A 86 -4.93 12.85 -20.60
N LEU A 87 -5.37 12.09 -21.61
CA LEU A 87 -6.66 11.40 -21.57
C LEU A 87 -6.75 10.37 -20.44
N LEU A 88 -5.70 9.56 -20.25
CA LEU A 88 -5.67 8.57 -19.17
C LEU A 88 -5.67 9.24 -17.79
N SER A 89 -5.05 10.40 -17.64
CA SER A 89 -5.08 11.14 -16.37
C SER A 89 -6.43 11.73 -15.98
N LEU A 90 -7.42 11.70 -16.89
CA LEU A 90 -8.79 12.07 -16.56
C LEU A 90 -9.47 11.01 -15.67
N GLU A 91 -8.92 9.80 -15.59
CA GLU A 91 -9.41 8.78 -14.69
C GLU A 91 -9.20 9.22 -13.23
N PRO A 92 -10.25 9.19 -12.39
CA PRO A 92 -10.25 9.83 -11.08
C PRO A 92 -9.24 9.22 -10.09
N ASN A 93 -8.78 7.99 -10.34
CA ASN A 93 -7.80 7.32 -9.50
C ASN A 93 -6.37 7.60 -9.95
N ILE A 94 -6.14 8.14 -11.15
CA ILE A 94 -4.79 8.43 -11.67
C ILE A 94 -4.39 9.84 -11.23
N GLU A 95 -3.39 9.95 -10.37
CA GLU A 95 -2.92 11.25 -9.88
C GLU A 95 -2.02 11.94 -10.91
N HIS A 96 -1.06 11.19 -11.47
CA HIS A 96 -0.25 11.65 -12.58
C HIS A 96 0.42 10.50 -13.32
N LEU A 97 0.78 10.77 -14.57
CA LEU A 97 1.55 9.89 -15.44
C LEU A 97 2.74 10.68 -15.98
N ARG A 98 3.94 10.13 -15.88
CA ARG A 98 5.16 10.78 -16.36
C ARG A 98 6.04 9.80 -17.10
N ILE A 99 6.70 10.26 -18.14
CA ILE A 99 7.74 9.53 -18.84
C ILE A 99 8.97 10.43 -18.90
N TYR A 100 10.07 9.98 -18.31
CA TYR A 100 11.29 10.75 -18.19
C TYR A 100 12.52 9.92 -18.54
N ARG A 101 13.59 10.61 -18.94
CA ARG A 101 14.89 9.98 -19.21
C ARG A 101 15.56 9.57 -17.90
N PRO A 102 16.50 8.62 -17.92
CA PRO A 102 17.36 8.36 -16.75
C PRO A 102 18.10 9.60 -16.21
N SER A 103 18.30 10.64 -17.04
CA SER A 103 18.82 11.95 -16.63
C SER A 103 17.85 12.79 -15.77
N GLY A 104 16.62 12.32 -15.57
CA GLY A 104 15.54 12.99 -14.85
C GLY A 104 14.77 14.03 -15.64
N GLU A 105 15.05 14.20 -16.94
CA GLU A 105 14.30 15.11 -17.81
C GLU A 105 12.94 14.49 -18.20
N ILE A 106 11.85 15.17 -17.86
CA ILE A 106 10.49 14.75 -18.20
C ILE A 106 10.24 15.03 -19.68
N LEU A 107 10.01 13.96 -20.44
CA LEU A 107 9.70 14.02 -21.86
C LEU A 107 8.20 14.20 -22.09
N TYR A 108 7.39 13.45 -21.35
CA TYR A 108 5.94 13.46 -21.45
C TYR A 108 5.34 13.43 -20.05
N SER A 109 4.24 14.13 -19.85
CA SER A 109 3.52 14.13 -18.58
C SER A 109 2.04 14.39 -18.81
N SER A 110 1.19 13.77 -18.01
CA SER A 110 -0.22 14.13 -17.93
C SER A 110 -0.46 15.59 -17.54
N ASN A 111 0.51 16.23 -16.90
CA ASN A 111 0.53 17.67 -16.67
C ASN A 111 1.50 18.35 -17.65
N PRO A 112 1.00 19.05 -18.67
CA PRO A 112 1.85 19.71 -19.67
C PRO A 112 2.86 20.69 -19.07
N ASN A 113 2.56 21.26 -17.90
CA ASN A 113 3.46 22.18 -17.21
C ASN A 113 4.71 21.50 -16.64
N GLU A 114 4.77 20.17 -16.58
CA GLU A 114 5.92 19.41 -16.10
C GLU A 114 6.90 19.01 -17.20
N VAL A 115 6.47 19.07 -18.46
CA VAL A 115 7.30 18.70 -19.61
C VAL A 115 8.55 19.58 -19.67
N ASN A 116 9.69 18.98 -19.99
CA ASN A 116 11.04 19.57 -19.97
C ASN A 116 11.53 20.02 -18.58
N LYS A 117 10.79 19.76 -17.50
CA LYS A 117 11.32 19.94 -16.14
C LYS A 117 12.13 18.74 -15.72
N ASN A 118 12.97 18.94 -14.71
CA ASN A 118 13.76 17.88 -14.13
C ASN A 118 13.07 17.34 -12.87
N ILE A 119 12.79 16.04 -12.84
CA ILE A 119 12.06 15.37 -11.77
C ILE A 119 12.76 15.48 -10.41
N PHE A 120 14.10 15.49 -10.38
CA PHE A 120 14.88 15.68 -9.16
C PHE A 120 14.65 17.06 -8.52
N LYS A 121 14.20 18.06 -9.29
CA LYS A 121 13.93 19.43 -8.82
C LYS A 121 12.47 19.67 -8.47
N LEU A 122 11.56 18.77 -8.85
CA LEU A 122 10.14 18.88 -8.54
C LEU A 122 9.83 18.58 -7.07
N GLY A 123 10.81 18.07 -6.32
CA GLY A 123 10.65 17.78 -4.89
C GLY A 123 9.61 16.69 -4.62
N ASP A 124 9.36 15.82 -5.60
CA ASP A 124 8.37 14.78 -5.48
C ASP A 124 8.86 13.73 -4.46
N PRO A 125 8.17 13.57 -3.31
CA PRO A 125 8.58 12.63 -2.26
C PRO A 125 8.50 11.17 -2.71
N VAL A 126 7.82 10.90 -3.83
CA VAL A 126 7.60 9.58 -4.38
C VAL A 126 8.78 9.14 -5.23
N PHE A 127 9.45 10.08 -5.89
CA PHE A 127 10.59 9.82 -6.77
C PHE A 127 11.74 9.12 -6.02
N GLN A 128 12.14 7.95 -6.50
CA GLN A 128 13.42 7.33 -6.18
C GLN A 128 14.34 7.47 -7.38
N ASN A 129 15.60 7.80 -7.13
CA ASN A 129 16.58 7.80 -8.20
C ASN A 129 16.74 6.34 -8.66
N PRO A 130 16.53 6.03 -9.95
CA PRO A 130 16.74 4.70 -10.51
C PRO A 130 18.16 4.16 -10.27
N SER A 131 19.10 5.05 -9.96
CA SER A 131 20.48 4.70 -9.58
C SER A 131 20.60 4.06 -8.19
N ASP A 132 19.61 4.28 -7.30
CA ASP A 132 19.60 3.75 -5.93
C ASP A 132 18.88 2.39 -5.82
N THR A 133 17.97 2.11 -6.75
CA THR A 133 17.21 0.85 -6.86
C THR A 133 17.65 0.10 -8.11
N ALA A 134 18.75 -0.65 -7.99
CA ALA A 134 19.36 -1.46 -9.03
C ALA A 134 18.35 -2.07 -10.03
N GLU A 135 18.28 -1.52 -11.26
CA GLU A 135 17.66 -2.10 -12.48
C GLU A 135 16.30 -2.83 -12.31
N GLN A 136 15.54 -2.52 -11.27
CA GLN A 136 14.29 -3.20 -10.93
C GLN A 136 13.14 -2.20 -10.91
N GLU A 137 11.96 -2.67 -11.29
CA GLU A 137 10.73 -1.91 -11.15
C GLU A 137 10.51 -1.51 -9.68
N ALA A 138 10.18 -0.25 -9.46
CA ALA A 138 10.01 0.31 -8.13
C ALA A 138 8.53 0.48 -7.82
N PHE A 139 8.04 -0.25 -6.82
CA PHE A 139 6.71 -0.08 -6.24
C PHE A 139 6.82 0.65 -4.91
N LYS A 140 6.13 1.78 -4.79
CA LYS A 140 6.19 2.60 -3.57
C LYS A 140 4.80 3.07 -3.16
N ARG A 141 4.48 2.88 -1.88
CA ARG A 141 3.32 3.50 -1.24
C ARG A 141 3.74 4.83 -0.61
N VAL A 142 3.07 5.92 -0.97
CA VAL A 142 3.24 7.24 -0.34
C VAL A 142 1.88 7.74 0.13
N GLY A 143 1.64 7.63 1.43
CA GLY A 143 0.32 7.91 2.01
C GLY A 143 -0.73 6.93 1.47
N ASN A 144 -1.74 7.49 0.78
CA ASN A 144 -2.83 6.74 0.14
C ASN A 144 -2.60 6.48 -1.36
N ALA A 145 -1.47 6.96 -1.89
CA ALA A 145 -1.10 6.76 -3.28
C ALA A 145 -0.07 5.64 -3.43
N TYR A 146 -0.18 4.92 -4.54
CA TYR A 146 0.75 3.91 -4.98
C TYR A 146 1.41 4.40 -6.27
N SER A 147 2.73 4.35 -6.31
CA SER A 147 3.53 4.65 -7.49
C SER A 147 4.18 3.38 -8.00
N HIS A 148 4.21 3.25 -9.31
CA HIS A 148 4.99 2.25 -10.02
C HIS A 148 5.88 2.92 -11.05
N GLN A 149 7.17 2.64 -10.95
CA GLN A 149 8.19 3.08 -11.90
C GLN A 149 8.56 1.92 -12.82
N HIS A 150 8.00 1.93 -14.02
CA HIS A 150 8.28 0.95 -15.06
C HIS A 150 9.47 1.39 -15.93
N LEU A 151 10.49 0.54 -16.01
CA LEU A 151 11.71 0.81 -16.78
C LEU A 151 11.52 0.40 -18.25
N ILE A 152 11.73 1.34 -19.17
CA ILE A 152 11.62 1.09 -20.60
C ILE A 152 13.01 0.77 -21.16
N TYR A 153 13.22 -0.49 -21.53
CA TYR A 153 14.45 -1.00 -22.12
C TYR A 153 14.44 -0.92 -23.65
N VAL A 154 15.63 -0.77 -24.26
CA VAL A 154 15.80 -0.92 -25.71
C VAL A 154 15.57 -2.38 -26.11
N GLN A 155 14.43 -2.64 -26.73
CA GLN A 155 14.08 -3.92 -27.32
C GLN A 155 14.59 -4.00 -28.78
N LYS A 156 14.42 -5.14 -29.44
CA LYS A 156 14.93 -5.34 -30.82
C LYS A 156 14.26 -4.38 -31.80
N GLU A 157 13.00 -4.10 -31.56
CA GLU A 157 12.12 -3.21 -32.33
C GLU A 157 12.55 -1.75 -32.20
N CYS A 158 13.25 -1.39 -31.12
CA CYS A 158 13.74 -0.04 -30.83
C CYS A 158 15.09 0.28 -31.50
N LEU A 159 15.81 -0.73 -31.99
CA LEU A 159 17.14 -0.59 -32.59
C LEU A 159 17.25 0.33 -33.82
N PRO A 160 16.18 0.57 -34.62
CA PRO A 160 16.24 1.56 -35.70
C PRO A 160 16.55 2.99 -35.21
N CYS A 161 16.15 3.33 -33.98
CA CYS A 161 16.30 4.67 -33.40
C CYS A 161 17.26 4.72 -32.20
N HIS A 162 17.40 3.63 -31.45
CA HIS A 162 18.20 3.57 -30.22
C HIS A 162 19.33 2.54 -30.34
N ALA A 163 20.57 3.01 -30.18
CA ALA A 163 21.73 2.15 -30.08
C ALA A 163 21.79 1.49 -28.69
N ASN A 164 22.33 0.27 -28.62
CA ASN A 164 22.53 -0.54 -27.40
C ASN A 164 21.25 -1.20 -26.84
N GLN A 165 20.97 -2.40 -27.36
CA GLN A 165 19.94 -3.29 -26.81
C GLN A 165 20.15 -3.53 -25.31
N GLY A 166 19.07 -3.50 -24.53
CA GLY A 166 19.11 -3.74 -23.08
C GLY A 166 19.46 -2.51 -22.24
N SER A 167 19.77 -1.36 -22.86
CA SER A 167 19.90 -0.10 -22.11
C SER A 167 18.52 0.49 -21.76
N ILE A 168 18.45 1.28 -20.68
CA ILE A 168 17.22 1.99 -20.28
C ILE A 168 17.12 3.29 -21.08
N ILE A 169 16.05 3.47 -21.84
CA ILE A 169 15.79 4.69 -22.64
C ILE A 169 14.82 5.66 -21.97
N GLY A 170 13.99 5.15 -21.08
CA GLY A 170 12.98 5.94 -20.39
C GLY A 170 12.45 5.21 -19.17
N ILE A 171 11.81 5.98 -18.31
CA ILE A 171 11.18 5.50 -17.09
C ILE A 171 9.79 6.10 -17.08
N MET A 172 8.80 5.23 -16.95
CA MET A 172 7.41 5.61 -16.85
C MET A 172 6.99 5.51 -15.38
N ASP A 173 6.57 6.63 -14.81
CA ASP A 173 6.08 6.71 -13.44
C ASP A 173 4.57 6.92 -13.48
N VAL A 174 3.87 5.97 -12.89
CA VAL A 174 2.42 5.91 -12.81
C VAL A 174 2.05 6.01 -11.35
N LYS A 175 1.29 7.03 -10.98
CA LYS A 175 0.82 7.23 -9.62
C LYS A 175 -0.70 7.16 -9.57
N VAL A 176 -1.21 6.29 -8.71
CA VAL A 176 -2.64 6.06 -8.50
C VAL A 176 -2.99 6.27 -7.04
N GLU A 177 -4.07 6.99 -6.78
CA GLU A 177 -4.65 7.12 -5.45
C GLU A 177 -5.72 6.05 -5.22
N LEU A 178 -5.58 5.24 -4.17
CA LEU A 178 -6.53 4.17 -3.81
C LEU A 178 -7.41 4.59 -2.63
N SER A 179 -7.86 5.83 -2.60
CA SER A 179 -8.58 6.44 -1.46
C SER A 179 -9.86 5.69 -1.09
N GLN A 180 -10.68 5.33 -2.09
CA GLN A 180 -11.92 4.57 -1.87
C GLN A 180 -11.64 3.16 -1.34
N SER A 181 -10.65 2.46 -1.91
CA SER A 181 -10.26 1.12 -1.49
C SER A 181 -9.70 1.12 -0.07
N GLU A 182 -8.87 2.11 0.28
CA GLU A 182 -8.32 2.28 1.63
C GLU A 182 -9.41 2.56 2.64
N TYR A 183 -10.38 3.40 2.30
CA TYR A 183 -11.53 3.70 3.16
C TYR A 183 -12.35 2.45 3.47
N ILE A 184 -12.66 1.66 2.44
CA ILE A 184 -13.41 0.40 2.59
C ILE A 184 -12.61 -0.60 3.44
N TYR A 185 -11.33 -0.80 3.12
CA TYR A 185 -10.44 -1.69 3.86
C TYR A 185 -10.34 -1.30 5.34
N SER A 186 -10.08 -0.01 5.63
CA SER A 186 -9.98 0.50 7.00
C SER A 186 -11.31 0.33 7.75
N SER A 187 -12.43 0.61 7.10
CA SER A 187 -13.77 0.43 7.67
C SER A 187 -14.07 -1.04 8.02
N ILE A 188 -13.77 -1.97 7.12
CA ILE A 188 -13.93 -3.42 7.34
C ILE A 188 -13.04 -3.90 8.47
N LYS A 189 -11.77 -3.46 8.50
CA LYS A 189 -10.82 -3.80 9.56
C LYS A 189 -11.29 -3.30 10.92
N GLN A 190 -11.71 -2.04 11.02
CA GLN A 190 -12.24 -1.47 12.26
C GLN A 190 -13.51 -2.18 12.72
N LEU A 191 -14.45 -2.43 11.82
CA LEU A 191 -15.69 -3.16 12.12
C LEU A 191 -15.39 -4.57 12.65
N THR A 192 -14.45 -5.28 12.02
CA THR A 192 -14.03 -6.63 12.42
C THR A 192 -13.41 -6.63 13.83
N ILE A 193 -12.56 -5.65 14.14
CA ILE A 193 -11.94 -5.53 15.47
C ILE A 193 -12.99 -5.16 16.53
N ILE A 194 -13.85 -4.16 16.25
CA ILE A 194 -14.89 -3.71 17.19
C ILE A 194 -15.90 -4.83 17.47
N SER A 195 -16.37 -5.52 16.43
CA SER A 195 -17.30 -6.65 16.57
C SER A 195 -16.68 -7.78 17.40
N ALA A 196 -15.41 -8.11 17.20
CA ALA A 196 -14.73 -9.12 18.01
C ALA A 196 -14.63 -8.71 19.49
N ILE A 197 -14.31 -7.44 19.78
CA ILE A 197 -14.30 -6.91 21.17
C ILE A 197 -15.69 -7.02 21.79
N LEU A 198 -16.75 -6.63 21.06
CA LEU A 198 -18.13 -6.73 21.54
C LEU A 198 -18.53 -8.18 21.85
N ILE A 199 -18.16 -9.14 21.00
CA ILE A 199 -18.41 -10.56 21.23
C ILE A 199 -17.69 -11.05 22.49
N VAL A 200 -16.42 -10.68 22.66
CA VAL A 200 -15.61 -11.04 23.86
C VAL A 200 -16.26 -10.49 25.13
N VAL A 201 -16.64 -9.21 25.13
CA VAL A 201 -17.28 -8.56 26.28
C VAL A 201 -18.65 -9.18 26.56
N PHE A 202 -19.44 -9.42 25.53
CA PHE A 202 -20.77 -10.02 25.66
C PHE A 202 -20.72 -11.42 26.27
N LEU A 203 -19.83 -12.28 25.76
CA LEU A 203 -19.61 -13.61 26.32
C LEU A 203 -19.12 -13.55 27.77
N TRP A 204 -18.20 -12.62 28.08
CA TRP A 204 -17.72 -12.42 29.45
C TRP A 204 -18.85 -12.02 30.42
N ILE A 205 -19.73 -11.11 30.01
CA ILE A 205 -20.90 -10.71 30.81
C ILE A 205 -21.84 -11.90 31.04
N ILE A 206 -22.19 -12.65 29.99
CA ILE A 206 -23.07 -13.82 30.10
C ILE A 206 -22.49 -14.85 31.06
N LEU A 207 -21.21 -15.18 30.91
CA LEU A 207 -20.53 -16.18 31.74
C LEU A 207 -20.40 -15.77 33.21
N ASN A 208 -20.45 -14.47 33.52
CA ASN A 208 -20.40 -13.95 34.88
C ASN A 208 -21.82 -13.73 35.48
N LEU A 209 -22.85 -13.63 34.64
CA LEU A 209 -24.24 -13.54 35.07
C LEU A 209 -24.84 -14.91 35.40
N LEU A 210 -24.39 -15.96 34.70
CA LEU A 210 -24.77 -17.36 34.90
C LEU A 210 -24.07 -17.97 36.13
#